data_AF-A0A0U3UV63-F1
#
_entry.id   AF-A0A0U3UV63-F1
#
_cell.length_a   1.000
_cell.length_b   1.000
_cell.length_c   1.000
_cell.angle_alpha   90.00
_cell.angle_beta   90.00
_cell.angle_gamma   90.00
#
_symmetry.space_group_name_H-M   'P 1'
#
loop_
_entity.id
_entity.type
_entity.pdbx_description
1 polymer ?
#
loop_
_entity_poly.entity_id
_entity_poly.type
_entity_poly.pdbx_seq_one_letter_code
_entity_poly.pdbx_strand_id
1 'polypeptide(L)'
;MIRAVAGLLASALLAGCASLGAPAAPAATDAESVACAKWFAQLDAMIEQHGVRDAESDRIAGFAGLRVDRLSAGLRGRARADSAAFDAWLARLQRLDVEGRAVEITNLPRVAFPLDAAGDARAARKRSQRCSEHWSAALRADATLRASLLDRAQVPDRYLDWQRALGLYPLVRWPFLAGVRVAERNHQALIERWLAGPPPTERHVPAMASAPQSEVAALWRHRPRDALGLPLFTPAEIELLFAVHAPVLEVETKGAFDRFGALAWRDGAVPAVDSRTPVLYRRVSATRYRGQWLLQLVYSLWFPERPANSRVDLLAGALDAFVLRVTLAPDDGRPLLFDTIHGCGCYHWFVPTAAVERRGNAPAGVEWAFAPVTLPPMQAGQRIVVRLESASHYLVGAAIDAGQPGLPYDLRDESELRTLPRPDATTRSVFGPGGLVAGSERSERFLFWPMGIASAGAMRQWGHHATAFVGRRHFDDSDLIEQRFEIPALE
;
A
#
# COMPACT_ATOMS: atom_id res chain seq x y z
N MET A 1 27.24 26.19 39.65
CA MET A 1 27.54 25.95 38.22
C MET A 1 26.74 24.81 37.59
N ILE A 2 26.32 23.76 38.32
CA ILE A 2 25.58 22.62 37.75
C ILE A 2 24.12 22.96 37.32
N ARG A 3 23.44 23.89 38.02
CA ARG A 3 22.09 24.34 37.65
C ARG A 3 22.03 25.21 36.39
N ALA A 4 23.12 25.90 36.04
CA ALA A 4 23.18 26.76 34.85
C ALA A 4 23.42 25.95 33.57
N VAL A 5 24.16 24.84 33.67
CA VAL A 5 24.43 23.94 32.53
C VAL A 5 23.19 23.11 32.17
N ALA A 6 22.40 22.69 33.16
CA ALA A 6 21.12 21.99 32.93
C ALA A 6 20.07 22.87 32.23
N GLY A 7 20.05 24.18 32.55
CA GLY A 7 19.18 25.15 31.88
C GLY A 7 19.57 25.38 30.42
N LEU A 8 20.87 25.47 30.10
CA LEU A 8 21.34 25.66 28.72
C LEU A 8 21.12 24.43 27.82
N LEU A 9 21.25 23.20 28.34
CA LEU A 9 20.96 21.99 27.56
C LEU A 9 19.46 21.82 27.26
N ALA A 10 18.57 22.19 28.18
CA ALA A 10 17.13 22.13 27.96
C ALA A 10 16.65 23.16 26.92
N SER A 11 17.26 24.35 26.88
CA SER A 11 16.99 25.38 25.87
C SER A 11 17.49 24.99 24.47
N ALA A 12 18.64 24.32 24.38
CA ALA A 12 19.21 23.88 23.10
C ALA A 12 18.41 22.72 22.46
N LEU A 13 17.80 21.84 23.28
CA LEU A 13 16.93 20.76 22.79
C LEU A 13 15.55 21.27 22.32
N LEU A 14 15.06 22.39 22.86
CA LEU A 14 13.78 22.99 22.44
C LEU A 14 13.91 23.95 21.25
N ALA A 15 15.09 24.56 21.03
CA ALA A 15 15.34 25.40 19.86
C ALA A 15 15.66 24.60 18.57
N GLY A 16 16.08 23.34 18.69
CA GLY A 16 16.47 22.50 17.55
C GLY A 16 15.31 21.96 16.70
N CYS A 17 14.06 22.04 17.17
CA CYS A 17 12.90 21.49 16.46
C CYS A 17 12.01 22.55 15.78
N ALA A 18 12.30 23.85 15.94
CA ALA A 18 11.39 24.92 15.51
C ALA A 18 11.78 25.66 14.21
N SER A 19 12.88 25.30 13.52
CA SER A 19 13.34 26.08 12.36
C SER A 19 13.82 25.29 11.13
N LEU A 20 13.50 24.01 11.00
CA LEU A 20 13.52 23.37 9.67
C LEU A 20 12.20 23.68 8.97
N GLY A 21 12.03 24.97 8.62
CA GLY A 21 10.98 25.38 7.71
C GLY A 21 11.08 24.52 6.45
N ALA A 22 9.95 24.02 5.95
CA ALA A 22 9.90 23.31 4.69
C ALA A 22 10.70 24.12 3.66
N PRO A 23 11.60 23.49 2.88
CA PRO A 23 12.41 24.22 1.92
C PRO A 23 11.50 25.06 1.04
N ALA A 24 11.84 26.33 0.89
CA ALA A 24 11.00 27.29 0.18
C ALA A 24 10.57 26.70 -1.16
N ALA A 25 9.28 26.86 -1.48
CA ALA A 25 8.81 26.62 -2.83
C ALA A 25 9.68 27.47 -3.77
N PRO A 26 10.01 26.98 -4.97
CA PRO A 26 10.68 27.82 -5.95
C PRO A 26 9.89 29.11 -6.14
N ALA A 27 10.59 30.23 -6.21
CA ALA A 27 9.96 31.55 -6.25
C ALA A 27 9.02 31.62 -7.46
N ALA A 28 7.72 31.72 -7.20
CA ALA A 28 6.72 31.99 -8.24
C ALA A 28 6.99 33.39 -8.81
N THR A 29 7.31 33.48 -10.09
CA THR A 29 7.69 34.75 -10.74
C THR A 29 6.52 35.42 -11.45
N ASP A 30 5.50 34.66 -11.87
CA ASP A 30 4.30 35.16 -12.53
C ASP A 30 3.04 35.13 -11.62
N ALA A 31 2.05 35.96 -11.96
CA ALA A 31 0.84 36.14 -11.17
C ALA A 31 -0.02 34.87 -11.03
N GLU A 32 -0.03 34.01 -12.05
CA GLU A 32 -0.80 32.75 -12.03
C GLU A 32 -0.15 31.74 -11.09
N SER A 33 1.18 31.62 -11.12
CA SER A 33 1.95 30.80 -10.17
C SER A 33 1.71 31.24 -8.72
N VAL A 34 1.67 32.55 -8.45
CA VAL A 34 1.33 33.09 -7.12
C VAL A 34 -0.10 32.73 -6.71
N ALA A 35 -1.06 32.88 -7.62
CA ALA A 35 -2.46 32.54 -7.37
C ALA A 35 -2.66 31.03 -7.12
N CYS A 36 -1.92 30.17 -7.82
CA CYS A 36 -1.95 28.73 -7.65
C CYS A 36 -1.28 28.27 -6.37
N ALA A 37 -0.15 28.88 -5.97
CA ALA A 37 0.47 28.62 -4.67
C ALA A 37 -0.49 28.99 -3.52
N LYS A 38 -1.14 30.16 -3.59
CA LYS A 38 -2.15 30.59 -2.62
C LYS A 38 -3.32 29.62 -2.55
N TRP A 39 -3.83 29.20 -3.72
CA TRP A 39 -4.92 28.23 -3.82
C TRP A 39 -4.59 26.92 -3.09
N PHE A 40 -3.43 26.32 -3.39
CA PHE A 40 -3.05 25.05 -2.76
C PHE A 40 -2.81 25.19 -1.26
N ALA A 41 -2.26 26.31 -0.78
CA ALA A 41 -2.09 26.57 0.65
C ALA A 41 -3.44 26.65 1.38
N GLN A 42 -4.43 27.35 0.80
CA GLN A 42 -5.78 27.46 1.35
C GLN A 42 -6.51 26.11 1.35
N LEU A 43 -6.41 25.37 0.24
CA LEU A 43 -7.00 24.04 0.14
C LEU A 43 -6.36 23.07 1.14
N ASP A 44 -5.03 23.07 1.26
CA ASP A 44 -4.33 22.19 2.20
C ASP A 44 -4.66 22.52 3.66
N ALA A 45 -4.85 23.80 4.01
CA ALA A 45 -5.30 24.20 5.34
C ALA A 45 -6.73 23.72 5.64
N MET A 46 -7.64 23.82 4.66
CA MET A 46 -9.01 23.33 4.80
C MET A 46 -9.07 21.81 4.95
N ILE A 47 -8.26 21.08 4.18
CA ILE A 47 -8.12 19.62 4.27
C ILE A 47 -7.60 19.20 5.65
N GLU A 48 -6.60 19.91 6.17
CA GLU A 48 -6.03 19.64 7.49
C GLU A 48 -7.04 19.92 8.60
N GLN A 49 -7.73 21.06 8.53
CA GLN A 49 -8.76 21.46 9.49
C GLN A 49 -9.87 20.39 9.64
N HIS A 50 -10.24 19.75 8.53
CA HIS A 50 -11.26 18.70 8.53
C HIS A 50 -10.70 17.27 8.67
N GLY A 51 -9.38 17.09 8.71
CA GLY A 51 -8.75 15.78 8.84
C GLY A 51 -9.06 14.83 7.67
N VAL A 52 -9.29 15.37 6.46
CA VAL A 52 -9.69 14.60 5.28
C VAL A 52 -8.54 14.31 4.31
N ARG A 53 -7.30 14.55 4.77
CA ARG A 53 -6.07 14.30 4.01
C ARG A 53 -6.04 12.85 3.55
N ASP A 54 -5.82 12.65 2.26
CA ASP A 54 -5.57 11.33 1.72
C ASP A 54 -4.07 11.02 1.79
N ALA A 55 -3.74 9.83 2.33
CA ALA A 55 -2.37 9.45 2.62
C ALA A 55 -1.77 8.49 1.58
N GLU A 56 -2.52 8.02 0.58
CA GLU A 56 -2.03 6.99 -0.37
C GLU A 56 -0.76 7.39 -1.11
N SER A 57 -0.60 8.68 -1.41
CA SER A 57 0.61 9.25 -2.02
C SER A 57 1.08 10.49 -1.26
N ASP A 58 2.39 10.65 -1.16
CA ASP A 58 3.01 11.72 -0.37
C ASP A 58 3.12 13.02 -1.18
N ARG A 59 2.85 14.15 -0.52
CA ARG A 59 3.12 15.48 -1.09
C ARG A 59 4.62 15.69 -1.23
N ILE A 60 5.03 16.37 -2.30
CA ILE A 60 6.43 16.70 -2.54
C ILE A 60 6.70 18.11 -1.99
N ALA A 61 7.66 18.22 -1.06
CA ALA A 61 7.97 19.49 -0.40
C ALA A 61 8.41 20.57 -1.41
N GLY A 62 7.67 21.68 -1.44
CA GLY A 62 7.91 22.81 -2.36
C GLY A 62 7.28 22.64 -3.75
N PHE A 63 6.60 21.52 -4.04
CA PHE A 63 5.96 21.28 -5.34
C PHE A 63 4.48 20.95 -5.15
N ALA A 64 3.69 21.99 -4.83
CA ALA A 64 2.24 21.84 -4.74
C ALA A 64 1.64 21.43 -6.09
N GLY A 65 0.61 20.58 -6.07
CA GLY A 65 0.03 20.03 -7.29
C GLY A 65 0.70 18.74 -7.79
N LEU A 66 1.69 18.20 -7.06
CA LEU A 66 2.38 16.94 -7.33
C LEU A 66 2.43 16.05 -6.09
N ARG A 67 2.29 14.73 -6.30
CA ARG A 67 2.50 13.70 -5.28
C ARG A 67 3.38 12.57 -5.80
N VAL A 68 3.97 11.81 -4.87
CA VAL A 68 4.86 10.71 -5.16
C VAL A 68 4.44 9.46 -4.36
N ASP A 69 4.46 8.31 -5.03
CA ASP A 69 4.39 6.97 -4.42
C ASP A 69 5.76 6.27 -4.58
N ARG A 70 5.96 5.11 -3.94
CA ARG A 70 7.26 4.42 -4.00
C ARG A 70 7.63 3.96 -5.41
N LEU A 71 6.64 3.58 -6.20
CA LEU A 71 6.81 3.26 -7.62
C LEU A 71 7.40 4.46 -8.40
N SER A 72 6.81 5.65 -8.25
CA SER A 72 7.28 6.88 -8.89
C SER A 72 8.64 7.31 -8.34
N ALA A 73 8.89 7.12 -7.04
CA ALA A 73 10.21 7.40 -6.46
C ALA A 73 11.30 6.50 -7.06
N GLY A 74 10.98 5.22 -7.33
CA GLY A 74 11.86 4.26 -8.01
C GLY A 74 12.12 4.57 -9.49
N LEU A 75 11.23 5.33 -10.13
CA LEU A 75 11.34 5.74 -11.54
C LEU A 75 12.24 6.97 -11.77
N ARG A 76 12.68 7.66 -10.70
CA ARG A 76 13.47 8.89 -10.79
C ARG A 76 14.77 8.75 -11.58
N GLY A 77 15.46 7.61 -11.46
CA GLY A 77 16.71 7.37 -12.19
C GLY A 77 16.51 7.45 -13.71
N ARG A 78 15.40 6.89 -14.20
CA ARG A 78 15.03 6.91 -15.62
C ARG A 78 14.55 8.30 -16.06
N ALA A 79 13.74 8.97 -15.24
CA ALA A 79 13.31 10.35 -15.47
C ALA A 79 14.49 11.36 -15.48
N ARG A 80 15.58 11.06 -14.77
CA ARG A 80 16.80 11.88 -14.83
C ARG A 80 17.57 11.67 -16.13
N ALA A 81 17.58 10.44 -16.65
CA ALA A 81 18.39 10.08 -17.82
C ALA A 81 17.76 10.45 -19.17
N ASP A 82 16.43 10.49 -19.26
CA ASP A 82 15.71 10.69 -20.53
C ASP A 82 14.61 11.76 -20.39
N SER A 83 14.48 12.65 -21.37
CA SER A 83 13.52 13.75 -21.32
C SER A 83 12.07 13.28 -21.52
N ALA A 84 11.84 12.30 -22.40
CA ALA A 84 10.49 11.74 -22.58
C ALA A 84 10.05 10.97 -21.33
N ALA A 85 10.98 10.26 -20.68
CA ALA A 85 10.76 9.63 -19.39
C ALA A 85 10.48 10.65 -18.29
N PHE A 86 11.16 11.80 -18.29
CA PHE A 86 10.83 12.88 -17.37
C PHE A 86 9.40 13.38 -17.53
N ASP A 87 8.95 13.61 -18.78
CA ASP A 87 7.60 14.08 -19.05
C ASP A 87 6.54 13.06 -18.61
N ALA A 88 6.76 11.78 -18.91
CA ALA A 88 5.88 10.70 -18.46
C ALA A 88 5.86 10.58 -16.92
N TRP A 89 7.02 10.74 -16.27
CA TRP A 89 7.15 10.71 -14.82
C TRP A 89 6.41 11.88 -14.17
N LEU A 90 6.60 13.10 -14.68
CA LEU A 90 5.91 14.30 -14.21
C LEU A 90 4.39 14.15 -14.34
N ALA A 91 3.91 13.66 -15.49
CA ALA A 91 2.50 13.37 -15.70
C ALA A 91 1.95 12.33 -14.70
N ARG A 92 2.76 11.34 -14.29
CA ARG A 92 2.40 10.41 -13.21
C ARG A 92 2.27 11.10 -11.86
N LEU A 93 3.21 11.96 -11.47
CA LEU A 93 3.15 12.71 -10.20
C LEU A 93 1.93 13.65 -10.13
N GLN A 94 1.58 14.28 -11.25
CA GLN A 94 0.38 15.11 -11.36
C GLN A 94 -0.89 14.29 -11.18
N ARG A 95 -0.95 13.11 -11.81
CA ARG A 95 -2.10 12.20 -11.69
C ARG A 95 -2.33 11.75 -10.25
N LEU A 96 -1.26 11.39 -9.54
CA LEU A 96 -1.33 11.04 -8.12
C LEU A 96 -1.90 12.20 -7.28
N ASP A 97 -1.49 13.44 -7.55
CA ASP A 97 -2.05 14.61 -6.84
C ASP A 97 -3.52 14.86 -7.21
N VAL A 98 -3.89 14.75 -8.49
CA VAL A 98 -5.27 14.91 -8.94
C VAL A 98 -6.19 13.88 -8.27
N GLU A 99 -5.77 12.61 -8.24
CA GLU A 99 -6.50 11.52 -7.58
C GLU A 99 -6.60 11.76 -6.06
N GLY A 100 -5.48 12.09 -5.40
CA GLY A 100 -5.43 12.44 -3.98
C GLY A 100 -6.36 13.60 -3.61
N ARG A 101 -6.28 14.69 -4.36
CA ARG A 101 -7.11 15.88 -4.12
C ARG A 101 -8.57 15.65 -4.46
N ALA A 102 -8.88 14.82 -5.45
CA ALA A 102 -10.26 14.47 -5.74
C ALA A 102 -10.89 13.81 -4.51
N VAL A 103 -10.21 12.86 -3.87
CA VAL A 103 -10.65 12.23 -2.62
C VAL A 103 -10.81 13.24 -1.49
N GLU A 104 -9.78 14.04 -1.23
CA GLU A 104 -9.78 15.05 -0.17
C GLU A 104 -10.94 16.05 -0.32
N ILE A 105 -11.13 16.58 -1.54
CA ILE A 105 -12.20 17.53 -1.85
C ILE A 105 -13.58 16.88 -1.75
N THR A 106 -13.71 15.58 -2.09
CA THR A 106 -14.98 14.85 -1.94
C THR A 106 -15.40 14.75 -0.48
N ASN A 107 -14.44 14.47 0.39
CA ASN A 107 -14.68 14.27 1.82
C ASN A 107 -14.78 15.59 2.60
N LEU A 108 -14.52 16.75 1.99
CA LEU A 108 -14.76 18.05 2.62
C LEU A 108 -16.26 18.29 2.83
N PRO A 109 -16.68 18.78 4.01
CA PRO A 109 -18.08 19.11 4.23
C PRO A 109 -18.49 20.31 3.38
N ARG A 110 -19.78 20.42 3.05
CA ARG A 110 -20.29 21.51 2.20
C ARG A 110 -19.99 22.91 2.76
N VAL A 111 -19.90 23.05 4.08
CA VAL A 111 -19.55 24.30 4.78
C VAL A 111 -18.11 24.75 4.55
N ALA A 112 -17.24 23.88 4.02
CA ALA A 112 -15.89 24.25 3.61
C ALA A 112 -15.88 25.15 2.34
N PHE A 113 -17.03 25.33 1.70
CA PHE A 113 -17.20 26.15 0.50
C PHE A 113 -18.09 27.38 0.77
N PRO A 114 -17.83 28.53 0.10
CA PRO A 114 -16.80 28.72 -0.92
C PRO A 114 -15.38 28.75 -0.34
N LEU A 115 -14.44 28.15 -1.05
CA LEU A 115 -13.01 28.27 -0.76
C LEU A 115 -12.40 29.22 -1.80
N ASP A 116 -12.07 30.44 -1.38
CA ASP A 116 -11.69 31.51 -2.31
C ASP A 116 -12.76 31.68 -3.41
N ALA A 117 -12.39 31.62 -4.69
CA ALA A 117 -13.34 31.68 -5.81
C ALA A 117 -14.03 30.34 -6.15
N ALA A 118 -13.71 29.25 -5.48
CA ALA A 118 -14.33 27.94 -5.73
C ALA A 118 -15.62 27.79 -4.91
N GLY A 119 -16.77 27.94 -5.57
CA GLY A 119 -18.09 27.84 -4.93
C GLY A 119 -18.51 26.44 -4.49
N ASP A 120 -17.90 25.39 -5.06
CA ASP A 120 -18.20 23.99 -4.74
C ASP A 120 -17.00 23.06 -4.95
N ALA A 121 -17.17 21.78 -4.60
CA ALA A 121 -16.18 20.73 -4.79
C ALA A 121 -15.74 20.56 -6.26
N ARG A 122 -16.66 20.71 -7.22
CA ARG A 122 -16.35 20.56 -8.65
C ARG A 122 -15.44 21.70 -9.13
N ALA A 123 -15.73 22.93 -8.73
CA ALA A 123 -14.92 24.11 -9.02
C ALA A 123 -13.53 24.00 -8.37
N ALA A 124 -13.46 23.49 -7.13
CA ALA A 124 -12.21 23.26 -6.43
C ALA A 124 -11.32 22.21 -7.14
N ARG A 125 -11.89 21.09 -7.60
CA ARG A 125 -11.16 20.08 -8.39
C ARG A 125 -10.62 20.67 -9.70
N LYS A 126 -11.48 21.35 -10.46
CA LYS A 126 -11.08 22.00 -11.72
C LYS A 126 -9.95 23.01 -11.51
N ARG A 127 -10.04 23.83 -10.45
CA ARG A 127 -8.99 24.80 -10.13
C ARG A 127 -7.67 24.12 -9.75
N SER A 128 -7.73 23.06 -8.96
CA SER A 128 -6.55 22.28 -8.58
C SER A 128 -5.85 21.65 -9.80
N GLN A 129 -6.64 21.10 -10.73
CA GLN A 129 -6.13 20.55 -11.98
C GLN A 129 -5.42 21.61 -12.83
N ARG A 130 -6.06 22.75 -13.09
CA ARG A 130 -5.44 23.86 -13.85
C ARG A 130 -4.12 24.32 -13.22
N CYS A 131 -4.10 24.46 -11.90
CA CYS A 131 -2.88 24.85 -11.19
C CYS A 131 -1.78 23.80 -11.30
N SER A 132 -2.10 22.51 -11.26
CA SER A 132 -1.13 21.45 -11.49
C SER A 132 -0.59 21.47 -12.93
N GLU A 133 -1.45 21.69 -13.93
CA GLU A 133 -1.08 21.82 -15.34
C GLU A 133 -0.16 23.03 -15.58
N HIS A 134 -0.42 24.17 -14.92
CA HIS A 134 0.43 25.36 -14.99
C HIS A 134 1.86 25.09 -14.51
N TRP A 135 2.02 24.44 -13.34
CA TRP A 135 3.34 24.06 -12.81
C TRP A 135 4.13 23.16 -13.75
N SER A 136 3.43 22.32 -14.51
CA SER A 136 4.01 21.38 -15.47
C SER A 136 4.85 22.07 -16.55
N ALA A 137 4.41 23.23 -17.05
CA ALA A 137 5.14 23.97 -18.07
C ALA A 137 6.46 24.54 -17.52
N ALA A 138 6.42 25.15 -16.33
CA ALA A 138 7.61 25.68 -15.65
C ALA A 138 8.64 24.58 -15.34
N LEU A 139 8.18 23.41 -14.87
CA LEU A 139 9.05 22.27 -14.55
C LEU A 139 9.75 21.66 -15.76
N ARG A 140 9.17 21.79 -16.97
CA ARG A 140 9.81 21.36 -18.22
C ARG A 140 10.83 22.37 -18.72
N ALA A 141 10.58 23.66 -18.52
CA ALA A 141 11.44 24.73 -19.02
C ALA A 141 12.68 25.00 -18.13
N ASP A 142 12.57 24.81 -16.81
CA ASP A 142 13.64 25.14 -15.86
C ASP A 142 14.37 23.88 -15.36
N ALA A 143 15.64 23.73 -15.79
CA ALA A 143 16.49 22.61 -15.41
C ALA A 143 16.79 22.55 -13.90
N THR A 144 16.86 23.70 -13.22
CA THR A 144 17.11 23.78 -11.77
C THR A 144 15.88 23.30 -11.00
N LEU A 145 14.69 23.71 -11.42
CA LEU A 145 13.44 23.22 -10.83
C LEU A 145 13.26 21.73 -11.06
N ARG A 146 13.55 21.26 -12.27
CA ARG A 146 13.55 19.83 -12.61
C ARG A 146 14.49 19.03 -11.70
N ALA A 147 15.73 19.48 -11.51
CA ALA A 147 16.70 18.82 -10.64
C ALA A 147 16.19 18.78 -9.19
N SER A 148 15.68 19.92 -8.67
CA SER A 148 15.13 19.98 -7.32
C SER A 148 13.89 19.08 -7.13
N LEU A 149 13.04 18.93 -8.16
CA LEU A 149 11.89 18.03 -8.10
C LEU A 149 12.35 16.57 -8.01
N LEU A 150 13.29 16.16 -8.87
CA LEU A 150 13.86 14.81 -8.86
C LEU A 150 14.49 14.49 -7.49
N ASP A 151 15.20 15.42 -6.88
CA ASP A 151 15.83 15.19 -5.58
C ASP A 151 14.82 15.08 -4.44
N ARG A 152 13.73 15.86 -4.48
CA ARG A 152 12.71 15.90 -3.41
C ARG A 152 11.59 14.87 -3.56
N ALA A 153 11.38 14.29 -4.74
CA ALA A 153 10.33 13.29 -4.98
C ALA A 153 10.67 11.93 -4.36
N GLN A 154 10.69 11.89 -3.03
CA GLN A 154 10.98 10.72 -2.21
C GLN A 154 9.78 10.43 -1.30
N VAL A 155 9.52 9.16 -1.07
CA VAL A 155 8.54 8.72 -0.08
C VAL A 155 9.27 8.51 1.24
N PRO A 156 8.86 9.20 2.33
CA PRO A 156 9.40 8.94 3.65
C PRO A 156 9.18 7.49 4.04
N ASP A 157 10.18 6.90 4.69
CA ASP A 157 9.96 5.59 5.30
C ASP A 157 8.89 5.68 6.41
N ARG A 158 8.18 4.58 6.62
CA ARG A 158 7.13 4.48 7.66
C ARG A 158 7.68 3.99 8.99
N TYR A 159 8.97 4.22 9.25
CA TYR A 159 9.64 3.89 10.49
C TYR A 159 10.07 5.17 11.23
N LEU A 160 9.50 5.39 12.41
CA LEU A 160 9.78 6.54 13.25
C LEU A 160 11.15 6.39 13.93
N ASP A 161 12.13 7.13 13.43
CA ASP A 161 13.51 7.09 13.94
C ASP A 161 13.61 7.48 15.42
N TRP A 162 12.80 8.44 15.87
CA TRP A 162 12.78 8.84 17.28
C TRP A 162 12.31 7.70 18.20
N GLN A 163 11.37 6.86 17.76
CA GLN A 163 10.93 5.69 18.51
C GLN A 163 12.04 4.64 18.58
N ARG A 164 12.75 4.42 17.47
CA ARG A 164 13.90 3.50 17.44
C ARG A 164 15.04 3.97 18.33
N ALA A 165 15.29 5.28 18.36
CA ALA A 165 16.30 5.87 19.23
C ALA A 165 15.94 5.72 20.72
N LEU A 166 14.75 6.16 21.13
CA LEU A 166 14.30 6.08 22.53
C LEU A 166 14.04 4.63 22.98
N GLY A 167 13.60 3.77 22.06
CA GLY A 167 13.34 2.36 22.30
C GLY A 167 14.59 1.48 22.28
N LEU A 168 15.79 2.07 22.16
CA LEU A 168 17.08 1.35 22.11
C LEU A 168 17.12 0.26 21.03
N TYR A 169 16.55 0.55 19.85
CA TYR A 169 16.42 -0.39 18.73
C TYR A 169 17.69 -1.23 18.44
N PRO A 170 18.92 -0.68 18.45
CA PRO A 170 20.13 -1.48 18.20
C PRO A 170 20.30 -2.68 19.15
N LEU A 171 19.77 -2.60 20.37
CA LEU A 171 19.79 -3.65 21.39
C LEU A 171 18.55 -4.55 21.29
N VAL A 172 17.36 -3.94 21.30
CA VAL A 172 16.10 -4.71 21.38
C VAL A 172 15.78 -5.45 20.07
N ARG A 173 16.35 -5.07 18.93
CA ARG A 173 16.11 -5.78 17.65
C ARG A 173 16.47 -7.27 17.69
N TRP A 174 17.42 -7.68 18.53
CA TRP A 174 17.88 -9.08 18.58
C TRP A 174 16.85 -10.03 19.21
N PRO A 175 16.29 -9.75 20.41
CA PRO A 175 15.20 -10.56 20.93
C PRO A 175 13.94 -10.51 20.05
N PHE A 176 13.63 -9.36 19.42
CA PHE A 176 12.52 -9.30 18.46
C PHE A 176 12.78 -10.20 17.24
N LEU A 177 13.98 -10.19 16.68
CA LEU A 177 14.35 -11.09 15.57
C LEU A 177 14.26 -12.57 15.98
N ALA A 178 14.66 -12.91 17.21
CA ALA A 178 14.49 -14.26 17.73
C ALA A 178 12.99 -14.63 17.82
N GLY A 179 12.14 -13.71 18.29
CA GLY A 179 10.69 -13.85 18.33
C GLY A 179 10.07 -14.06 16.94
N VAL A 180 10.50 -13.28 15.94
CA VAL A 180 10.06 -13.45 14.54
C VAL A 180 10.40 -14.85 14.05
N ARG A 181 11.64 -15.32 14.26
CA ARG A 181 12.05 -16.68 13.85
C ARG A 181 11.26 -17.79 14.56
N VAL A 182 10.85 -17.56 15.81
CA VAL A 182 9.94 -18.48 16.53
C VAL A 182 8.57 -18.46 15.90
N ALA A 183 8.02 -17.28 15.59
CA ALA A 183 6.73 -17.14 14.92
C ALA A 183 6.71 -17.82 13.55
N GLU A 184 7.77 -17.65 12.75
CA GLU A 184 7.95 -18.35 11.46
C GLU A 184 7.92 -19.87 11.61
N ARG A 185 8.66 -20.43 12.59
CA ARG A 185 8.64 -21.88 12.87
C ARG A 185 7.26 -22.38 13.35
N ASN A 186 6.62 -21.62 14.24
CA ASN A 186 5.29 -21.96 14.73
C ASN A 186 4.25 -21.95 13.60
N HIS A 187 4.40 -21.01 12.66
CA HIS A 187 3.56 -20.93 11.48
C HIS A 187 3.80 -22.10 10.52
N GLN A 188 5.06 -22.49 10.30
CA GLN A 188 5.36 -23.70 9.52
C GLN A 188 4.69 -24.94 10.12
N ALA A 189 4.79 -25.12 11.43
CA ALA A 189 4.15 -26.24 12.13
C ALA A 189 2.61 -26.15 12.09
N LEU A 190 2.04 -24.95 12.02
CA LEU A 190 0.60 -24.76 11.82
C LEU A 190 0.16 -25.25 10.45
N ILE A 191 0.88 -24.88 9.38
CA ILE A 191 0.62 -25.37 8.02
C ILE A 191 0.68 -26.89 7.97
N GLU A 192 1.70 -27.50 8.55
CA GLU A 192 1.85 -28.96 8.58
C GLU A 192 0.65 -29.65 9.25
N ARG A 193 0.19 -29.13 10.40
CA ARG A 193 -1.01 -29.66 11.09
C ARG A 193 -2.28 -29.46 10.27
N TRP A 194 -2.44 -28.28 9.68
CA TRP A 194 -3.59 -27.95 8.86
C TRP A 194 -3.67 -28.88 7.64
N LEU A 195 -2.55 -29.12 6.95
CA LEU A 195 -2.49 -30.02 5.79
C LEU A 195 -2.67 -31.50 6.15
N ALA A 196 -2.23 -31.92 7.34
CA ALA A 196 -2.41 -33.29 7.81
C ALA A 196 -3.87 -33.63 8.16
N GLY A 197 -4.67 -32.63 8.51
CA GLY A 197 -6.09 -32.77 8.84
C GLY A 197 -6.85 -31.50 8.49
N PRO A 198 -7.11 -31.22 7.19
CA PRO A 198 -7.70 -29.96 6.77
C PRO A 198 -9.13 -29.84 7.34
N PRO A 199 -9.43 -28.78 8.10
CA PRO A 199 -10.78 -28.53 8.56
C PRO A 199 -11.70 -28.19 7.37
N PRO A 200 -13.02 -28.30 7.54
CA PRO A 200 -13.97 -27.79 6.55
C PRO A 200 -13.76 -26.30 6.29
N THR A 201 -13.75 -25.92 5.01
CA THR A 201 -13.62 -24.53 4.56
C THR A 201 -14.81 -24.12 3.71
N GLU A 202 -15.15 -22.84 3.75
CA GLU A 202 -16.06 -22.22 2.78
C GLU A 202 -15.22 -21.74 1.59
N ARG A 203 -15.58 -22.20 0.39
CA ARG A 203 -14.86 -21.88 -0.83
C ARG A 203 -15.53 -20.73 -1.56
N HIS A 204 -14.76 -19.68 -1.86
CA HIS A 204 -15.22 -18.51 -2.59
C HIS A 204 -14.45 -18.34 -3.90
N VAL A 205 -15.18 -18.09 -4.98
CA VAL A 205 -14.65 -17.97 -6.34
C VAL A 205 -15.01 -16.61 -6.93
N PRO A 206 -14.19 -16.04 -7.83
CA PRO A 206 -14.55 -14.79 -8.49
C PRO A 206 -15.84 -14.97 -9.29
N ALA A 207 -16.74 -13.99 -9.25
CA ALA A 207 -17.99 -14.00 -10.03
C ALA A 207 -17.74 -13.99 -11.55
N MET A 208 -16.60 -13.46 -12.00
CA MET A 208 -16.21 -13.40 -13.41
C MET A 208 -15.53 -14.69 -13.87
N ALA A 209 -15.90 -15.15 -15.08
CA ALA A 209 -15.32 -16.33 -15.70
C ALA A 209 -13.80 -16.17 -15.97
N SER A 210 -13.08 -17.29 -16.01
CA SER A 210 -11.68 -17.33 -16.46
C SER A 210 -11.58 -17.10 -17.97
N ALA A 211 -10.45 -16.58 -18.42
CA ALA A 211 -10.09 -16.54 -19.84
C ALA A 211 -9.12 -17.68 -20.20
N PRO A 212 -9.12 -18.16 -21.46
CA PRO A 212 -8.15 -19.15 -21.93
C PRO A 212 -6.71 -18.65 -21.78
N GLN A 213 -5.79 -19.57 -21.47
CA GLN A 213 -4.35 -19.27 -21.36
C GLN A 213 -3.80 -18.50 -22.57
N SER A 214 -4.21 -18.89 -23.78
CA SER A 214 -3.73 -18.28 -25.03
C SER A 214 -4.17 -16.83 -25.18
N GLU A 215 -5.35 -16.46 -24.67
CA GLU A 215 -5.86 -15.09 -24.67
C GLU A 215 -5.05 -14.22 -23.71
N VAL A 216 -4.83 -14.73 -22.49
CA VAL A 216 -4.05 -14.03 -21.46
C VAL A 216 -2.62 -13.83 -21.93
N ALA A 217 -1.95 -14.88 -22.41
CA ALA A 217 -0.60 -14.79 -22.94
C ALA A 217 -0.51 -13.87 -24.18
N ALA A 218 -1.57 -13.79 -24.99
CA ALA A 218 -1.61 -12.87 -26.12
C ALA A 218 -1.54 -11.41 -25.71
N LEU A 219 -2.01 -11.05 -24.50
CA LEU A 219 -1.86 -9.70 -23.98
C LEU A 219 -0.39 -9.32 -23.79
N TRP A 220 0.52 -10.26 -23.56
CA TRP A 220 1.91 -9.92 -23.24
C TRP A 220 2.83 -9.89 -24.46
N ARG A 221 2.46 -10.60 -25.54
CA ARG A 221 3.21 -10.61 -26.79
C ARG A 221 3.36 -9.21 -27.38
N HIS A 222 4.60 -8.76 -27.53
CA HIS A 222 4.95 -7.43 -28.04
C HIS A 222 4.29 -6.27 -27.28
N ARG A 223 4.05 -6.44 -25.97
CA ARG A 223 3.40 -5.43 -25.13
C ARG A 223 4.17 -4.11 -25.17
N PRO A 224 3.59 -3.02 -25.69
CA PRO A 224 4.24 -1.72 -25.71
C PRO A 224 4.52 -1.23 -24.28
N ARG A 225 5.60 -0.47 -24.13
CA ARG A 225 5.99 0.17 -22.88
C ARG A 225 6.01 1.68 -23.05
N ASP A 226 5.68 2.40 -22.00
CA ASP A 226 5.83 3.86 -21.98
C ASP A 226 7.32 4.27 -21.85
N ALA A 227 7.57 5.58 -21.85
CA ALA A 227 8.92 6.12 -21.68
C ALA A 227 9.57 5.74 -20.33
N LEU A 228 8.76 5.37 -19.32
CA LEU A 228 9.17 4.89 -18.01
C LEU A 228 9.52 3.40 -18.00
N GLY A 229 9.23 2.69 -19.11
CA GLY A 229 9.41 1.26 -19.24
C GLY A 229 8.29 0.43 -18.60
N LEU A 230 7.18 1.06 -18.18
CA LEU A 230 6.01 0.36 -17.66
C LEU A 230 5.21 -0.22 -18.83
N PRO A 231 4.73 -1.47 -18.72
CA PRO A 231 3.87 -2.06 -19.74
C PRO A 231 2.53 -1.31 -19.82
N LEU A 232 2.07 -1.04 -21.04
CA LEU A 232 0.83 -0.29 -21.29
C LEU A 232 -0.33 -1.25 -21.52
N PHE A 233 -1.34 -1.17 -20.64
CA PHE A 233 -2.59 -1.90 -20.75
C PHE A 233 -3.76 -0.93 -20.84
N THR A 234 -4.74 -1.27 -21.67
CA THR A 234 -6.04 -0.60 -21.69
C THR A 234 -6.83 -0.95 -20.42
N PRO A 235 -7.84 -0.15 -20.03
CA PRO A 235 -8.70 -0.48 -18.91
C PRO A 235 -9.34 -1.87 -19.02
N ALA A 236 -9.82 -2.26 -20.20
CA ALA A 236 -10.41 -3.57 -20.44
C ALA A 236 -9.40 -4.73 -20.26
N GLU A 237 -8.14 -4.53 -20.66
CA GLU A 237 -7.09 -5.53 -20.44
C GLU A 237 -6.74 -5.66 -18.94
N ILE A 238 -6.73 -4.56 -18.19
CA ILE A 238 -6.54 -4.58 -16.73
C ILE A 238 -7.71 -5.32 -16.04
N GLU A 239 -8.94 -5.06 -16.46
CA GLU A 239 -10.13 -5.78 -15.97
C GLU A 239 -10.03 -7.29 -16.20
N LEU A 240 -9.62 -7.69 -17.41
CA LEU A 240 -9.39 -9.08 -17.77
C LEU A 240 -8.30 -9.72 -16.89
N LEU A 241 -7.17 -9.04 -16.70
CA LEU A 241 -6.06 -9.52 -15.87
C LEU A 241 -6.51 -9.72 -14.40
N PHE A 242 -7.30 -8.80 -13.85
CA PHE A 242 -7.88 -8.99 -12.53
C PHE A 242 -8.82 -10.18 -12.47
N ALA A 243 -9.75 -10.31 -13.42
CA ALA A 243 -10.69 -11.43 -13.44
C ALA A 243 -9.96 -12.78 -13.53
N VAL A 244 -8.92 -12.85 -14.36
CA VAL A 244 -8.14 -14.06 -14.59
C VAL A 244 -7.32 -14.45 -13.37
N HIS A 245 -6.65 -13.50 -12.73
CA HIS A 245 -5.74 -13.80 -11.61
C HIS A 245 -6.37 -13.63 -10.22
N ALA A 246 -7.68 -13.34 -10.15
CA ALA A 246 -8.41 -13.26 -8.90
C ALA A 246 -8.30 -14.59 -8.13
N PRO A 247 -7.95 -14.55 -6.83
CA PRO A 247 -7.68 -15.78 -6.08
C PRO A 247 -8.96 -16.55 -5.78
N VAL A 248 -8.88 -17.86 -5.74
CA VAL A 248 -9.90 -18.65 -5.05
C VAL A 248 -9.57 -18.64 -3.56
N LEU A 249 -10.56 -18.43 -2.71
CA LEU A 249 -10.39 -18.42 -1.26
C LEU A 249 -11.03 -19.65 -0.64
N GLU A 250 -10.32 -20.32 0.26
CA GLU A 250 -10.86 -21.38 1.12
C GLU A 250 -10.68 -20.93 2.57
N VAL A 251 -11.77 -20.46 3.18
CA VAL A 251 -11.75 -19.86 4.52
C VAL A 251 -12.33 -20.84 5.52
N GLU A 252 -11.54 -21.23 6.51
CA GLU A 252 -12.08 -21.97 7.66
C GLU A 252 -13.05 -21.06 8.42
N THR A 253 -14.31 -21.49 8.56
CA THR A 253 -15.37 -20.68 9.16
C THR A 253 -15.85 -21.31 10.46
N LYS A 254 -15.48 -20.71 11.59
CA LYS A 254 -15.96 -21.05 12.95
C LYS A 254 -16.83 -19.95 13.56
N GLY A 255 -16.83 -18.74 12.99
CA GLY A 255 -17.64 -17.63 13.50
C GLY A 255 -17.95 -16.56 12.47
N ALA A 256 -18.69 -15.53 12.89
CA ALA A 256 -18.98 -14.36 12.06
C ALA A 256 -17.71 -13.56 11.70
N PHE A 257 -16.68 -13.64 12.54
CA PHE A 257 -15.38 -13.01 12.31
C PHE A 257 -14.64 -13.57 11.09
N ASP A 258 -14.98 -14.78 10.62
CA ASP A 258 -14.39 -15.39 9.42
C ASP A 258 -15.12 -14.98 8.12
N ARG A 259 -16.20 -14.18 8.21
CA ARG A 259 -16.99 -13.79 7.04
C ARG A 259 -16.54 -12.43 6.51
N PHE A 260 -15.78 -12.45 5.43
CA PHE A 260 -15.34 -11.22 4.76
C PHE A 260 -16.44 -10.57 3.92
N GLY A 261 -16.27 -9.30 3.59
CA GLY A 261 -17.22 -8.55 2.77
C GLY A 261 -16.85 -7.09 2.54
N ALA A 262 -17.81 -6.33 2.00
CA ALA A 262 -17.63 -4.91 1.71
C ALA A 262 -17.55 -4.07 3.00
N LEU A 263 -16.63 -3.09 3.04
CA LEU A 263 -16.63 -2.10 4.11
C LEU A 263 -17.74 -1.08 3.94
N ALA A 264 -18.40 -0.73 5.04
CA ALA A 264 -19.43 0.29 5.07
C ALA A 264 -19.37 1.11 6.37
N TRP A 265 -19.56 2.42 6.24
CA TRP A 265 -19.80 3.25 7.42
C TRP A 265 -21.19 2.97 7.99
N ARG A 266 -21.21 2.63 9.28
CA ARG A 266 -22.41 2.59 10.13
C ARG A 266 -22.29 3.71 11.17
N ASP A 267 -23.06 3.65 12.25
CA ASP A 267 -23.04 4.67 13.32
C ASP A 267 -21.78 4.60 14.20
N GLY A 268 -20.89 3.64 13.97
CA GLY A 268 -19.66 3.41 14.73
C GLY A 268 -18.43 4.19 14.23
N ALA A 269 -17.40 4.24 15.08
CA ALA A 269 -16.12 4.86 14.76
C ALA A 269 -15.24 4.03 13.81
N VAL A 270 -15.48 2.71 13.75
CA VAL A 270 -14.80 1.74 12.87
C VAL A 270 -15.78 1.33 11.76
N PRO A 271 -15.33 1.23 10.49
CA PRO A 271 -16.20 0.71 9.43
C PRO A 271 -16.59 -0.75 9.72
N ALA A 272 -17.84 -1.10 9.42
CA ALA A 272 -18.32 -2.47 9.54
C ALA A 272 -18.06 -3.26 8.26
N VAL A 273 -17.89 -4.57 8.38
CA VAL A 273 -17.85 -5.50 7.25
C VAL A 273 -19.26 -6.01 6.96
N ASP A 274 -19.77 -5.77 5.76
CA ASP A 274 -21.03 -6.32 5.26
C ASP A 274 -20.79 -7.66 4.57
N SER A 275 -20.82 -8.73 5.36
CA SER A 275 -20.54 -10.09 4.89
C SER A 275 -21.63 -10.70 4.00
N ARG A 276 -22.73 -9.99 3.73
CA ARG A 276 -23.78 -10.43 2.80
C ARG A 276 -23.34 -10.27 1.34
N THR A 277 -22.37 -9.39 1.10
CA THR A 277 -21.71 -9.20 -0.20
C THR A 277 -20.23 -9.52 -0.04
N PRO A 278 -19.80 -10.77 -0.30
CA PRO A 278 -18.39 -11.12 -0.39
C PRO A 278 -17.70 -10.27 -1.46
N VAL A 279 -16.69 -9.49 -1.06
CA VAL A 279 -16.00 -8.55 -1.93
C VAL A 279 -14.51 -8.62 -1.68
N LEU A 280 -13.73 -8.63 -2.76
CA LEU A 280 -12.32 -8.32 -2.76
C LEU A 280 -12.13 -6.94 -3.40
N TYR A 281 -11.40 -6.08 -2.72
CA TYR A 281 -10.91 -4.83 -3.29
C TYR A 281 -9.65 -5.12 -4.10
N ARG A 282 -9.42 -4.35 -5.16
CA ARG A 282 -8.28 -4.56 -6.05
C ARG A 282 -7.59 -3.27 -6.44
N ARG A 283 -6.29 -3.38 -6.72
CA ARG A 283 -5.48 -2.29 -7.29
C ARG A 283 -4.32 -2.81 -8.14
N VAL A 284 -3.83 -1.95 -9.02
CA VAL A 284 -2.62 -2.21 -9.81
C VAL A 284 -1.39 -1.65 -9.08
N SER A 285 -0.29 -2.38 -9.14
CA SER A 285 1.05 -1.98 -8.70
C SER A 285 2.11 -2.46 -9.70
N ALA A 286 3.37 -2.14 -9.48
CA ALA A 286 4.49 -2.71 -10.22
C ALA A 286 5.73 -2.81 -9.35
N THR A 287 6.60 -3.77 -9.67
CA THR A 287 7.95 -3.88 -9.12
C THR A 287 8.98 -3.77 -10.24
N ARG A 288 10.14 -3.25 -9.91
CA ARG A 288 11.35 -3.28 -10.73
C ARG A 288 12.10 -4.58 -10.46
N TYR A 289 12.58 -5.20 -11.53
CA TYR A 289 13.46 -6.35 -11.50
C TYR A 289 14.44 -6.27 -12.68
N ARG A 290 15.75 -6.19 -12.40
CA ARG A 290 16.84 -6.13 -13.39
C ARG A 290 16.63 -5.05 -14.47
N GLY A 291 16.13 -3.88 -14.05
CA GLY A 291 15.87 -2.75 -14.95
C GLY A 291 14.57 -2.85 -15.76
N GLN A 292 13.80 -3.91 -15.60
CA GLN A 292 12.47 -4.10 -16.18
C GLN A 292 11.39 -3.89 -15.12
N TRP A 293 10.20 -3.48 -15.54
CA TRP A 293 9.03 -3.39 -14.66
C TRP A 293 8.09 -4.56 -14.89
N LEU A 294 7.73 -5.23 -13.79
CA LEU A 294 6.79 -6.33 -13.69
C LEU A 294 5.46 -5.83 -13.11
N LEU A 295 4.35 -6.16 -13.78
CA LEU A 295 3.01 -5.79 -13.31
C LEU A 295 2.69 -6.58 -12.04
N GLN A 296 2.03 -5.90 -11.10
CA GLN A 296 1.49 -6.52 -9.90
C GLN A 296 0.00 -6.26 -9.79
N LEU A 297 -0.75 -7.31 -9.46
CA LEU A 297 -2.18 -7.24 -9.16
C LEU A 297 -2.35 -7.49 -7.67
N VAL A 298 -3.04 -6.58 -6.98
CA VAL A 298 -3.23 -6.67 -5.52
C VAL A 298 -4.72 -6.86 -5.25
N TYR A 299 -5.03 -7.76 -4.31
CA TYR A 299 -6.37 -8.05 -3.83
C TYR A 299 -6.39 -7.92 -2.30
N SER A 300 -7.33 -7.19 -1.75
CA SER A 300 -7.53 -7.04 -0.30
C SER A 300 -8.94 -7.44 0.09
N LEU A 301 -9.08 -8.22 1.16
CA LEU A 301 -10.36 -8.59 1.76
C LEU A 301 -10.36 -8.26 3.24
N TRP A 302 -11.55 -7.94 3.77
CA TRP A 302 -11.73 -7.40 5.11
C TRP A 302 -12.64 -8.29 5.95
N PHE A 303 -12.21 -8.60 7.16
CA PHE A 303 -12.91 -9.38 8.18
C PHE A 303 -13.34 -8.49 9.35
N PRO A 304 -14.47 -8.78 10.03
CA PRO A 304 -14.99 -7.92 11.09
C PRO A 304 -14.04 -7.69 12.26
N GLU A 305 -13.22 -8.69 12.62
CA GLU A 305 -12.30 -8.66 13.74
C GLU A 305 -11.29 -9.82 13.68
N ARG A 306 -10.21 -9.71 14.45
CA ARG A 306 -9.43 -10.86 14.90
C ARG A 306 -9.82 -11.12 16.36
N PRO A 307 -10.63 -12.16 16.67
CA PRO A 307 -11.11 -12.39 18.03
C PRO A 307 -9.95 -12.81 18.94
N ALA A 308 -10.10 -12.56 20.24
CA ALA A 308 -9.11 -12.92 21.23
C ALA A 308 -9.08 -14.44 21.45
N ASN A 309 -7.89 -15.04 21.35
CA ASN A 309 -7.69 -16.47 21.64
C ASN A 309 -7.39 -16.76 23.12
N SER A 310 -7.17 -15.72 23.93
CA SER A 310 -6.85 -15.81 25.36
C SER A 310 -7.15 -14.48 26.05
N ARG A 311 -7.06 -14.44 27.39
CA ARG A 311 -7.26 -13.20 28.17
C ARG A 311 -6.23 -12.11 27.87
N VAL A 312 -5.05 -12.50 27.36
CA VAL A 312 -3.95 -11.59 27.05
C VAL A 312 -3.50 -11.88 25.61
N ASP A 313 -4.33 -11.48 24.65
CA ASP A 313 -4.02 -11.55 23.23
C ASP A 313 -3.74 -10.15 22.69
N LEU A 314 -2.45 -9.86 22.44
CA LEU A 314 -2.02 -8.54 22.01
C LEU A 314 -2.49 -8.18 20.58
N LEU A 315 -2.83 -9.20 19.81
CA LEU A 315 -3.10 -9.12 18.38
C LEU A 315 -4.60 -9.04 18.09
N ALA A 316 -5.46 -9.24 19.10
CA ALA A 316 -6.90 -9.20 18.95
C ALA A 316 -7.44 -7.77 18.81
N GLY A 317 -8.53 -7.61 18.05
CA GLY A 317 -9.24 -6.33 17.94
C GLY A 317 -10.17 -6.25 16.72
N ALA A 318 -10.85 -5.11 16.62
CA ALA A 318 -11.79 -4.83 15.54
C ALA A 318 -11.08 -4.67 14.20
N LEU A 319 -11.73 -5.15 13.14
CA LEU A 319 -11.29 -5.14 11.76
C LEU A 319 -9.98 -5.93 11.55
N ASP A 320 -10.00 -6.83 10.59
CA ASP A 320 -8.79 -7.49 10.09
C ASP A 320 -8.83 -7.50 8.57
N ALA A 321 -7.67 -7.67 7.94
CA ALA A 321 -7.60 -7.71 6.49
C ALA A 321 -6.48 -8.62 6.02
N PHE A 322 -6.73 -9.30 4.91
CA PHE A 322 -5.74 -10.08 4.20
C PHE A 322 -5.49 -9.42 2.85
N VAL A 323 -4.22 -9.23 2.49
CA VAL A 323 -3.81 -8.66 1.21
C VAL A 323 -2.96 -9.70 0.49
N LEU A 324 -3.35 -10.03 -0.73
CA LEU A 324 -2.60 -10.86 -1.67
C LEU A 324 -2.08 -9.99 -2.80
N ARG A 325 -0.80 -10.13 -3.13
CA ARG A 325 -0.23 -9.56 -4.34
C ARG A 325 0.28 -10.66 -5.25
N VAL A 326 0.02 -10.51 -6.55
CA VAL A 326 0.48 -11.38 -7.63
C VAL A 326 1.46 -10.60 -8.49
N THR A 327 2.66 -11.13 -8.71
CA THR A 327 3.66 -10.57 -9.65
C THR A 327 3.70 -11.40 -10.92
N LEU A 328 3.51 -10.74 -12.07
CA LEU A 328 3.36 -11.41 -13.36
C LEU A 328 4.64 -11.33 -14.21
N ALA A 329 4.90 -12.38 -14.97
CA ALA A 329 6.00 -12.42 -15.93
C ALA A 329 5.76 -11.43 -17.08
N PRO A 330 6.82 -10.77 -17.60
CA PRO A 330 6.68 -9.69 -18.56
C PRO A 330 6.44 -10.17 -20.01
N ASP A 331 6.56 -11.47 -20.28
CA ASP A 331 6.55 -12.11 -21.60
C ASP A 331 5.23 -12.83 -21.92
N ASP A 332 4.65 -13.53 -20.95
CA ASP A 332 3.42 -14.30 -21.11
C ASP A 332 2.36 -14.05 -20.03
N GLY A 333 2.67 -13.24 -19.00
CA GLY A 333 1.74 -12.94 -17.93
C GLY A 333 1.50 -14.06 -16.93
N ARG A 334 2.29 -15.15 -16.94
CA ARG A 334 2.16 -16.18 -15.92
C ARG A 334 2.52 -15.63 -14.54
N PRO A 335 1.87 -16.09 -13.46
CA PRO A 335 2.27 -15.73 -12.11
C PRO A 335 3.68 -16.25 -11.79
N LEU A 336 4.56 -15.37 -11.31
CA LEU A 336 5.91 -15.72 -10.87
C LEU A 336 5.97 -15.91 -9.35
N LEU A 337 5.41 -14.94 -8.63
CA LEU A 337 5.47 -14.84 -7.18
C LEU A 337 4.16 -14.29 -6.65
N PHE A 338 3.69 -14.87 -5.55
CA PHE A 338 2.66 -14.27 -4.72
C PHE A 338 3.28 -13.84 -3.40
N ASP A 339 2.75 -12.78 -2.81
CA ASP A 339 3.13 -12.39 -1.46
C ASP A 339 1.95 -11.79 -0.72
N THR A 340 1.90 -12.02 0.59
CA THR A 340 0.75 -11.70 1.42
C THR A 340 1.16 -10.87 2.61
N ILE A 341 0.27 -9.99 3.06
CA ILE A 341 0.34 -9.33 4.37
C ILE A 341 -1.04 -9.36 5.00
N HIS A 342 -1.10 -9.15 6.31
CA HIS A 342 -2.31 -8.57 6.89
C HIS A 342 -2.37 -7.08 6.59
N GLY A 343 -3.57 -6.49 6.58
CA GLY A 343 -3.78 -5.05 6.31
C GLY A 343 -3.10 -4.12 7.32
N CYS A 344 -2.57 -4.64 8.43
CA CYS A 344 -1.71 -3.89 9.34
C CYS A 344 -0.24 -3.80 8.91
N GLY A 345 0.18 -4.59 7.92
CA GLY A 345 1.56 -4.74 7.44
C GLY A 345 2.30 -5.95 8.02
N CYS A 346 1.72 -6.63 9.01
CA CYS A 346 2.32 -7.82 9.63
C CYS A 346 2.25 -9.04 8.69
N TYR A 347 3.03 -10.08 9.03
CA TYR A 347 3.00 -11.39 8.35
C TYR A 347 3.28 -11.32 6.85
N HIS A 348 4.31 -10.55 6.47
CA HIS A 348 4.75 -10.48 5.08
C HIS A 348 5.43 -11.78 4.65
N TRP A 349 4.64 -12.63 4.01
CA TRP A 349 5.06 -13.96 3.59
C TRP A 349 5.03 -14.07 2.08
N PHE A 350 5.89 -14.93 1.56
CA PHE A 350 6.07 -15.13 0.13
C PHE A 350 5.62 -16.54 -0.27
N VAL A 351 4.99 -16.66 -1.42
CA VAL A 351 4.60 -17.93 -2.03
C VAL A 351 5.17 -17.94 -3.45
N PRO A 352 6.46 -18.25 -3.63
CA PRO A 352 7.08 -18.34 -4.94
C PRO A 352 6.52 -19.53 -5.73
N THR A 353 6.48 -19.39 -7.05
CA THR A 353 6.44 -20.57 -7.93
C THR A 353 7.84 -21.15 -8.07
N ALA A 354 7.96 -22.37 -8.59
CA ALA A 354 9.26 -22.97 -8.89
C ALA A 354 10.11 -22.19 -9.94
N ALA A 355 9.56 -21.14 -10.56
CA ALA A 355 10.31 -20.24 -11.44
C ALA A 355 11.05 -19.12 -10.69
N VAL A 356 10.86 -19.00 -9.37
CA VAL A 356 11.42 -17.94 -8.54
C VAL A 356 12.18 -18.55 -7.37
N GLU A 357 13.46 -18.21 -7.27
CA GLU A 357 14.35 -18.70 -6.23
C GLU A 357 14.58 -17.62 -5.19
N ARG A 358 14.57 -17.98 -3.91
CA ARG A 358 14.93 -17.04 -2.85
C ARG A 358 16.44 -16.81 -2.90
N ARG A 359 16.87 -15.55 -2.95
CA ARG A 359 18.30 -15.21 -2.86
C ARG A 359 18.91 -15.80 -1.59
N GLY A 360 20.08 -16.40 -1.75
CA GLY A 360 20.93 -16.83 -0.65
C GLY A 360 21.46 -15.64 0.17
N ASN A 361 22.22 -15.94 1.23
CA ASN A 361 23.01 -14.94 1.98
C ASN A 361 22.21 -13.79 2.61
N ALA A 362 21.13 -14.12 3.33
CA ALA A 362 20.38 -13.15 4.12
C ALA A 362 21.32 -12.34 5.03
N PRO A 363 21.29 -10.99 5.00
CA PRO A 363 22.05 -10.17 5.92
C PRO A 363 21.73 -10.52 7.38
N ALA A 364 22.72 -10.39 8.25
CA ALA A 364 22.49 -10.57 9.68
C ALA A 364 21.62 -9.44 10.23
N GLY A 365 20.71 -9.77 11.16
CA GLY A 365 19.95 -8.76 11.88
C GLY A 365 18.83 -8.10 11.07
N VAL A 366 18.26 -8.79 10.08
CA VAL A 366 17.07 -8.38 9.32
C VAL A 366 16.08 -9.52 9.15
N GLU A 367 14.81 -9.19 9.01
CA GLU A 367 13.81 -10.13 8.48
C GLU A 367 14.03 -10.32 6.98
N TRP A 368 14.15 -11.58 6.55
CA TRP A 368 14.59 -11.91 5.19
C TRP A 368 13.44 -12.05 4.18
N ALA A 369 13.08 -13.29 3.85
CA ALA A 369 12.00 -13.62 2.91
C ALA A 369 11.44 -14.97 3.32
N PHE A 370 10.55 -14.95 4.32
CA PHE A 370 9.91 -16.15 4.79
C PHE A 370 8.91 -16.64 3.75
N ALA A 371 9.14 -17.86 3.26
CA ALA A 371 8.36 -18.47 2.21
C ALA A 371 7.89 -19.86 2.70
N PRO A 372 6.74 -19.94 3.38
CA PRO A 372 6.29 -21.19 4.00
C PRO A 372 5.73 -22.20 3.00
N VAL A 373 5.36 -21.74 1.80
CA VAL A 373 4.76 -22.55 0.73
C VAL A 373 5.43 -22.20 -0.59
N THR A 374 5.74 -23.21 -1.40
CA THR A 374 6.20 -23.05 -2.78
C THR A 374 5.20 -23.73 -3.72
N LEU A 375 4.79 -23.03 -4.77
CA LEU A 375 3.90 -23.56 -5.80
C LEU A 375 4.71 -24.22 -6.93
N PRO A 376 4.14 -25.24 -7.62
CA PRO A 376 4.70 -25.70 -8.89
C PRO A 376 4.67 -24.56 -9.94
N PRO A 377 5.36 -24.71 -11.08
CA PRO A 377 5.30 -23.74 -12.16
C PRO A 377 3.84 -23.45 -12.56
N MET A 378 3.50 -22.16 -12.66
CA MET A 378 2.18 -21.72 -13.10
C MET A 378 2.20 -21.27 -14.56
N GLN A 379 1.06 -21.44 -15.21
CA GLN A 379 0.78 -21.01 -16.57
C GLN A 379 -0.02 -19.70 -16.56
N ALA A 380 0.04 -18.95 -17.67
CA ALA A 380 -0.86 -17.83 -17.87
C ALA A 380 -2.32 -18.28 -17.78
N GLY A 381 -3.17 -17.49 -17.14
CA GLY A 381 -4.57 -17.87 -16.91
C GLY A 381 -4.84 -18.69 -15.64
N GLN A 382 -3.82 -19.27 -15.00
CA GLN A 382 -4.03 -20.04 -13.78
C GLN A 382 -4.20 -19.16 -12.54
N ARG A 383 -5.09 -19.60 -11.65
CA ARG A 383 -5.40 -18.96 -10.36
C ARG A 383 -4.74 -19.69 -9.21
N ILE A 384 -4.44 -18.93 -8.17
CA ILE A 384 -4.07 -19.46 -6.87
C ILE A 384 -5.33 -19.73 -6.04
N VAL A 385 -5.32 -20.84 -5.31
CA VAL A 385 -6.18 -21.09 -4.16
C VAL A 385 -5.42 -20.64 -2.92
N VAL A 386 -5.99 -19.74 -2.13
CA VAL A 386 -5.46 -19.27 -0.85
C VAL A 386 -6.32 -19.85 0.26
N ARG A 387 -5.69 -20.52 1.22
CA ARG A 387 -6.37 -21.12 2.38
C ARG A 387 -6.10 -20.31 3.62
N LEU A 388 -7.16 -19.91 4.32
CA LEU A 388 -7.08 -19.07 5.51
C LEU A 388 -7.62 -19.83 6.72
N GLU A 389 -6.87 -19.83 7.82
CA GLU A 389 -7.39 -20.37 9.08
C GLU A 389 -8.36 -19.40 9.74
N SER A 390 -9.24 -19.97 10.55
CA SER A 390 -10.24 -19.20 11.29
C SER A 390 -9.58 -18.29 12.33
N ALA A 391 -10.22 -17.16 12.61
CA ALA A 391 -9.86 -16.12 13.58
C ALA A 391 -8.61 -15.31 13.24
N SER A 392 -7.47 -15.94 12.98
CA SER A 392 -6.23 -15.21 12.66
C SER A 392 -6.17 -14.80 11.19
N HIS A 393 -6.92 -15.49 10.31
CA HIS A 393 -6.86 -15.31 8.87
C HIS A 393 -5.42 -15.46 8.32
N TYR A 394 -4.58 -16.28 8.96
CA TYR A 394 -3.27 -16.62 8.41
C TYR A 394 -3.40 -17.51 7.19
N LEU A 395 -2.52 -17.27 6.21
CA LEU A 395 -2.31 -18.19 5.10
C LEU A 395 -1.82 -19.53 5.64
N VAL A 396 -2.64 -20.57 5.55
CA VAL A 396 -2.28 -21.94 5.98
C VAL A 396 -2.12 -22.92 4.82
N GLY A 397 -2.30 -22.44 3.59
CA GLY A 397 -2.02 -23.22 2.40
C GLY A 397 -2.21 -22.42 1.12
N ALA A 398 -1.50 -22.84 0.08
CA ALA A 398 -1.71 -22.35 -1.27
C ALA A 398 -1.66 -23.51 -2.27
N ALA A 399 -2.43 -23.42 -3.34
CA ALA A 399 -2.42 -24.40 -4.44
C ALA A 399 -2.78 -23.74 -5.77
N ILE A 400 -2.60 -24.45 -6.88
CA ILE A 400 -3.20 -24.05 -8.16
C ILE A 400 -4.66 -24.48 -8.17
N ASP A 401 -5.54 -23.59 -8.64
CA ASP A 401 -6.96 -23.90 -8.75
C ASP A 401 -7.25 -25.02 -9.75
N ALA A 402 -8.08 -25.98 -9.33
CA ALA A 402 -8.56 -27.09 -10.13
C ALA A 402 -9.97 -26.85 -10.73
N GLY A 403 -10.52 -25.63 -10.61
CA GLY A 403 -11.80 -25.24 -11.21
C GLY A 403 -13.03 -25.73 -10.44
N GLN A 404 -12.89 -26.02 -9.15
CA GLN A 404 -14.03 -26.43 -8.32
C GLN A 404 -14.96 -25.24 -8.03
N PRO A 405 -16.30 -25.45 -8.01
CA PRO A 405 -17.27 -24.40 -7.75
C PRO A 405 -17.15 -23.88 -6.30
N GLY A 406 -17.71 -22.69 -6.06
CA GLY A 406 -17.77 -22.07 -4.74
C GLY A 406 -18.75 -20.90 -4.72
N LEU A 407 -18.85 -20.22 -3.59
CA LEU A 407 -19.68 -19.01 -3.44
C LEU A 407 -19.04 -17.86 -4.22
N PRO A 408 -19.78 -17.13 -5.07
CA PRO A 408 -19.21 -16.02 -5.82
C PRO A 408 -18.85 -14.85 -4.90
N TYR A 409 -17.78 -14.14 -5.23
CA TYR A 409 -17.45 -12.82 -4.70
C TYR A 409 -17.25 -11.80 -5.84
N ASP A 410 -17.47 -10.53 -5.52
CA ASP A 410 -17.27 -9.42 -6.46
C ASP A 410 -15.89 -8.78 -6.29
N LEU A 411 -15.39 -8.17 -7.37
CA LEU A 411 -14.20 -7.32 -7.35
C LEU A 411 -14.61 -5.85 -7.37
N ARG A 412 -14.04 -5.04 -6.46
CA ARG A 412 -14.26 -3.59 -6.38
C ARG A 412 -12.96 -2.81 -6.39
N ASP A 413 -13.00 -1.56 -6.82
CA ASP A 413 -11.79 -0.74 -6.82
C ASP A 413 -11.43 -0.35 -5.38
N GLU A 414 -10.17 -0.55 -4.97
CA GLU A 414 -9.73 -0.20 -3.61
C GLU A 414 -9.89 1.30 -3.31
N SER A 415 -9.88 2.17 -4.34
CA SER A 415 -10.11 3.61 -4.17
C SER A 415 -11.50 3.94 -3.64
N GLU A 416 -12.50 3.05 -3.76
CA GLU A 416 -13.82 3.23 -3.13
C GLU A 416 -13.69 3.43 -1.61
N LEU A 417 -12.72 2.77 -0.97
CA LEU A 417 -12.46 2.85 0.47
C LEU A 417 -12.06 4.27 0.93
N ARG A 418 -11.59 5.11 0.00
CA ARG A 418 -11.15 6.48 0.26
C ARG A 418 -12.31 7.47 0.28
N THR A 419 -13.50 7.08 -0.19
CA THR A 419 -14.71 7.94 -0.22
C THR A 419 -15.99 7.13 0.01
N LEU A 420 -16.04 6.32 1.07
CA LEU A 420 -17.22 5.52 1.38
C LEU A 420 -18.40 6.40 1.80
N PRO A 421 -19.63 6.11 1.34
CA PRO A 421 -20.83 6.83 1.75
C PRO A 421 -21.13 6.59 3.23
N ARG A 422 -21.72 7.61 3.86
CA ARG A 422 -22.23 7.58 5.23
C ARG A 422 -23.76 7.72 5.24
N PRO A 423 -24.44 7.30 6.34
CA PRO A 423 -25.89 7.45 6.47
C PRO A 423 -26.41 8.89 6.33
N ASP A 424 -25.59 9.90 6.64
CA ASP A 424 -25.91 11.32 6.54
C ASP A 424 -25.72 11.91 5.12
N ALA A 425 -25.59 11.03 4.10
CA ALA A 425 -25.33 11.38 2.70
C ALA A 425 -24.00 12.13 2.45
N THR A 426 -23.08 12.14 3.42
CA THR A 426 -21.69 12.54 3.21
C THR A 426 -20.82 11.35 2.83
N THR A 427 -19.53 11.58 2.54
CA THR A 427 -18.55 10.52 2.32
C THR A 427 -17.40 10.65 3.31
N ARG A 428 -16.72 9.53 3.58
CA ARG A 428 -15.54 9.51 4.43
C ARG A 428 -14.61 8.37 4.03
N SER A 429 -13.31 8.65 3.97
CA SER A 429 -12.27 7.63 3.85
C SER A 429 -12.23 6.73 5.09
N VAL A 430 -12.10 5.41 4.92
CA VAL A 430 -11.79 4.49 6.03
C VAL A 430 -10.42 4.77 6.66
N PHE A 431 -9.52 5.37 5.89
CA PHE A 431 -8.18 5.75 6.31
C PHE A 431 -8.16 7.22 6.77
N GLY A 432 -7.56 7.48 7.93
CA GLY A 432 -7.28 8.84 8.39
C GLY A 432 -6.01 9.43 7.75
N PRO A 433 -5.66 10.68 8.10
CA PRO A 433 -4.51 11.41 7.54
C PRO A 433 -3.15 10.71 7.64
N GLY A 434 -2.98 9.85 8.65
CA GLY A 434 -1.77 9.05 8.84
C GLY A 434 -1.75 7.72 8.09
N GLY A 435 -2.72 7.46 7.21
CA GLY A 435 -2.86 6.19 6.49
C GLY A 435 -3.26 5.02 7.39
N LEU A 436 -3.94 5.28 8.51
CA LEU A 436 -4.43 4.27 9.46
C LEU A 436 -5.96 4.25 9.53
N VAL A 437 -6.55 3.09 9.78
CA VAL A 437 -7.97 2.96 10.09
C VAL A 437 -8.17 3.16 11.60
N ALA A 438 -8.84 4.24 11.98
CA ALA A 438 -9.11 4.55 13.39
C ALA A 438 -9.96 3.45 14.06
N GLY A 439 -9.62 3.10 15.30
CA GLY A 439 -10.32 2.07 16.07
C GLY A 439 -9.95 0.62 15.71
N SER A 440 -9.05 0.42 14.73
CA SER A 440 -8.46 -0.89 14.42
C SER A 440 -7.18 -1.18 15.21
N GLU A 441 -6.79 -0.31 16.14
CA GLU A 441 -5.52 -0.42 16.84
C GLU A 441 -5.46 -1.68 17.71
N ARG A 442 -4.27 -2.29 17.76
CA ARG A 442 -4.00 -3.48 18.57
C ARG A 442 -3.16 -3.11 19.78
N SER A 443 -3.28 -3.87 20.86
CA SER A 443 -2.49 -3.61 22.07
C SER A 443 -0.99 -3.92 21.88
N GLU A 444 -0.64 -4.70 20.84
CA GLU A 444 0.75 -4.89 20.42
C GLU A 444 1.50 -3.57 20.16
N ARG A 445 0.80 -2.47 19.82
CA ARG A 445 1.42 -1.14 19.67
C ARG A 445 2.24 -0.70 20.88
N PHE A 446 1.91 -1.17 22.09
CA PHE A 446 2.64 -0.84 23.32
C PHE A 446 3.88 -1.70 23.53
N LEU A 447 3.98 -2.85 22.85
CA LEU A 447 5.15 -3.74 22.89
C LEU A 447 6.11 -3.42 21.73
N PHE A 448 5.57 -3.23 20.52
CA PHE A 448 6.35 -3.11 19.28
C PHE A 448 6.77 -1.67 18.95
N TRP A 449 6.38 -0.66 19.72
CA TRP A 449 6.78 0.74 19.45
C TRP A 449 8.29 0.97 19.29
N PRO A 450 9.22 0.25 19.97
CA PRO A 450 10.66 0.44 19.78
C PRO A 450 11.13 0.10 18.36
N MET A 451 10.33 -0.65 17.59
CA MET A 451 10.62 -1.01 16.20
C MET A 451 10.36 0.16 15.23
N GLY A 452 9.81 1.28 15.73
CA GLY A 452 9.54 2.47 14.94
C GLY A 452 8.25 2.41 14.13
N ILE A 453 7.38 1.42 14.34
CA ILE A 453 6.14 1.30 13.58
C ILE A 453 5.03 2.04 14.32
N ALA A 454 4.50 3.10 13.70
CA ALA A 454 3.40 3.87 14.26
C ALA A 454 2.15 3.00 14.43
N SER A 455 1.69 2.83 15.68
CA SER A 455 0.54 1.98 16.03
C SER A 455 0.57 0.59 15.39
N ALA A 456 1.59 -0.22 15.70
CA ALA A 456 1.67 -1.60 15.24
C ALA A 456 0.34 -2.36 15.44
N GLY A 457 -0.06 -3.12 14.41
CA GLY A 457 -1.33 -3.84 14.36
C GLY A 457 -2.55 -3.07 13.85
N ALA A 458 -2.50 -1.73 13.78
CA ALA A 458 -3.59 -0.97 13.16
C ALA A 458 -3.62 -1.20 11.63
N MET A 459 -4.81 -1.34 11.06
CA MET A 459 -5.03 -1.49 9.62
C MET A 459 -4.62 -0.22 8.86
N ARG A 460 -4.10 -0.38 7.64
CA ARG A 460 -3.41 0.69 6.92
C ARG A 460 -3.88 0.86 5.49
N GLN A 461 -3.69 2.08 5.00
CA GLN A 461 -3.80 2.41 3.58
C GLN A 461 -2.60 1.86 2.81
N TRP A 462 -2.79 1.58 1.52
CA TRP A 462 -1.68 1.33 0.60
C TRP A 462 -0.60 2.42 0.71
N GLY A 463 0.67 2.03 0.59
CA GLY A 463 1.81 2.94 0.80
C GLY A 463 2.23 3.14 2.26
N HIS A 464 1.53 2.55 3.24
CA HIS A 464 1.83 2.70 4.67
C HIS A 464 2.24 1.41 5.40
N HIS A 465 2.30 0.29 4.69
CA HIS A 465 2.63 -1.02 5.26
C HIS A 465 4.14 -1.16 5.49
N ALA A 466 4.60 -0.86 6.69
CA ALA A 466 5.90 -1.31 7.19
C ALA A 466 5.81 -2.81 7.52
N THR A 467 6.62 -3.64 6.85
CA THR A 467 6.46 -5.10 6.88
C THR A 467 7.58 -5.86 7.59
N ALA A 468 8.47 -5.15 8.27
CA ALA A 468 9.53 -5.75 9.09
C ALA A 468 9.65 -5.02 10.42
N PHE A 469 9.58 -5.75 11.53
CA PHE A 469 9.93 -5.21 12.84
C PHE A 469 11.45 -4.96 12.93
N VAL A 470 12.24 -5.87 12.37
CA VAL A 470 13.70 -5.81 12.37
C VAL A 470 14.23 -5.56 10.95
N GLY A 471 14.74 -4.35 10.76
CA GLY A 471 15.19 -3.83 9.46
C GLY A 471 14.32 -2.67 8.98
N ARG A 472 14.33 -2.42 7.68
CA ARG A 472 13.34 -1.56 7.00
C ARG A 472 12.87 -2.27 5.75
N ARG A 473 11.57 -2.34 5.59
CA ARG A 473 10.89 -2.89 4.42
C ARG A 473 9.47 -2.34 4.36
N HIS A 474 9.02 -1.99 3.18
CA HIS A 474 7.64 -1.64 2.89
C HIS A 474 7.04 -2.60 1.87
N PHE A 475 5.75 -2.83 1.97
CA PHE A 475 5.06 -3.74 1.05
C PHE A 475 5.16 -3.24 -0.40
N ASP A 476 5.08 -1.92 -0.60
CA ASP A 476 5.12 -1.24 -1.90
C ASP A 476 6.52 -0.78 -2.32
N ASP A 477 7.59 -1.28 -1.68
CA ASP A 477 8.96 -1.01 -2.12
C ASP A 477 9.15 -1.50 -3.57
N SER A 478 9.56 -0.58 -4.44
CA SER A 478 9.59 -0.82 -5.88
C SER A 478 10.64 -1.85 -6.32
N ASP A 479 11.60 -2.20 -5.48
CA ASP A 479 12.68 -3.14 -5.76
C ASP A 479 12.69 -4.33 -4.79
N LEU A 480 11.63 -4.50 -4.00
CA LEU A 480 11.52 -5.54 -2.98
C LEU A 480 11.85 -6.94 -3.53
N ILE A 481 11.27 -7.29 -4.68
CA ILE A 481 11.44 -8.62 -5.27
C ILE A 481 12.89 -8.80 -5.75
N GLU A 482 13.46 -7.78 -6.39
CA GLU A 482 14.86 -7.79 -6.85
C GLU A 482 15.84 -8.02 -5.70
N GLN A 483 15.60 -7.42 -4.53
CA GLN A 483 16.44 -7.57 -3.35
C GLN A 483 16.40 -8.97 -2.70
N ARG A 484 15.32 -9.73 -2.90
CA ARG A 484 15.04 -10.96 -2.11
C ARG A 484 14.97 -12.23 -2.95
N PHE A 485 14.75 -12.11 -4.25
CA PHE A 485 14.53 -13.24 -5.15
C PHE A 485 15.37 -13.12 -6.42
N GLU A 486 15.66 -14.28 -6.98
CA GLU A 486 16.21 -14.50 -8.31
C GLU A 486 15.12 -15.14 -9.16
N ILE A 487 15.01 -14.66 -10.40
CA ILE A 487 14.07 -15.17 -11.40
C ILE A 487 14.93 -15.59 -12.59
N PRO A 488 15.42 -16.84 -12.62
CA PRO A 488 16.41 -17.29 -13.61
C PRO A 488 16.01 -17.02 -15.07
N ALA A 489 14.71 -17.06 -15.38
CA ALA A 489 14.21 -16.77 -16.71
C ALA A 489 14.33 -15.29 -17.15
N LEU A 490 14.62 -14.38 -16.21
CA LEU A 490 14.73 -12.94 -16.43
C LEU A 490 16.16 -12.41 -16.14
N GLU A 491 17.14 -13.30 -16.00
CA GLU A 491 18.55 -12.93 -15.75
C GLU A 491 19.37 -12.66 -17.02
#